data_AF-A0A7I8EQ90-F1
#
_entry.id   AF-A0A7I8EQ90-F1
#
_cell.length_a   1.000
_cell.length_b   1.000
_cell.length_c   1.000
_cell.angle_alpha   90.00
_cell.angle_beta   90.00
_cell.angle_gamma   90.00
#
_symmetry.space_group_name_H-M   'P 1'
#
loop_
_entity.id
_entity.type
_entity.pdbx_description
1 polymer ?
#
loop_
_entity_poly.entity_id
_entity_poly.type
_entity_poly.pdbx_seq_one_letter_code
_entity_poly.pdbx_strand_id
1 'polypeptide(L)'
;MDCTAFSQPLSALSAEQREQMRTKYALLSLSQAFASLPDPRSRHGLRYDLPFLLTCLVAALLCNCNHSEAIAQWCRGQRPLLEQVFGKRRYLSPTGALYRWLLPRLSISALETLLSCWVRATLHPDSASPIALDGKVVRGAKLFDQAAPNLLSFRTHDEQETLLQVRVEDKTNEIPVAQAMLPLIAQPGRIYIADALHTQVKWMQVVHDCQAFTVLTVKDNQPTLLQDLQTSFADPHARFVEGETWDRQRGRVEHRSIRVTSEMNTYLHATWPHIHQVAQLTRVVTTKKGTTTEIVYLITNLSALQASPERLLAVIRGHWSIENGSHYVRDVTFGEDRSRLLTGDAPQILATLRNVALTLIHRTGTSQIAATRRALSHDPAQALDLLFRQALDQSKHFNVVRHESNQEQHPREKGKGVEHSQEQSNSDQHVLELNHPKKIKQAINDFETRLDGGSLRDIASYRGAKLDKQYKGKLSELSKRYDQDTKQIRSNYDNHIKLMKGLYKNTSEVEGKIDNLETQKKKEIDQYTSKYVKKLEDLEAQHKNDVDKLRQQRERTRAEAEERATVIIKRYKEARPDILIFEVQFTPATFSLLLL
;
A
#
# COMPACT_ATOMS: atom_id res chain seq x y z
N MET A 1 32.08 12.41 -3.54
CA MET A 1 31.78 11.66 -4.78
C MET A 1 30.29 11.50 -4.85
N ASP A 2 29.69 12.20 -5.78
CA ASP A 2 28.31 12.66 -5.69
C ASP A 2 27.31 11.64 -6.21
N CYS A 3 26.22 11.48 -5.47
CA CYS A 3 25.15 10.54 -5.80
C CYS A 3 24.23 11.17 -6.86
N THR A 4 24.65 11.11 -8.13
CA THR A 4 23.88 11.66 -9.25
C THR A 4 22.92 10.63 -9.87
N ALA A 5 21.84 11.15 -10.44
CA ALA A 5 20.78 10.43 -11.17
C ALA A 5 19.73 9.65 -10.35
N PHE A 6 18.85 10.40 -9.70
CA PHE A 6 17.42 10.05 -9.78
C PHE A 6 17.02 9.99 -11.26
N SER A 7 16.82 8.79 -11.81
CA SER A 7 16.16 8.64 -13.11
C SER A 7 14.67 8.95 -12.95
N GLN A 8 14.29 10.19 -13.29
CA GLN A 8 12.91 10.70 -13.14
C GLN A 8 11.87 9.79 -13.81
N PRO A 9 10.69 9.69 -13.18
CA PRO A 9 9.45 9.86 -13.91
C PRO A 9 8.65 11.05 -13.39
N LEU A 10 7.93 11.72 -14.28
CA LEU A 10 7.04 12.89 -14.08
C LEU A 10 7.65 14.25 -13.63
N SER A 11 8.80 14.31 -12.95
CA SER A 11 9.35 15.62 -12.50
C SER A 11 10.06 16.45 -13.59
N ALA A 12 10.20 15.93 -14.82
CA ALA A 12 10.85 16.62 -15.94
C ALA A 12 10.02 17.76 -16.57
N LEU A 13 8.70 17.70 -16.46
CA LEU A 13 7.79 18.64 -17.13
C LEU A 13 7.53 19.87 -16.27
N SER A 14 7.60 21.07 -16.86
CA SER A 14 7.17 22.31 -16.22
C SER A 14 5.66 22.29 -15.92
N ALA A 15 5.19 23.16 -15.02
CA ALA A 15 3.74 23.28 -14.75
C ALA A 15 2.94 23.58 -16.02
N GLU A 16 3.45 24.49 -16.86
CA GLU A 16 2.89 24.85 -18.16
C GLU A 16 2.84 23.66 -19.13
N GLN A 17 3.93 22.90 -19.27
CA GLN A 17 3.96 21.70 -20.12
C GLN A 17 2.96 20.64 -19.66
N ARG A 18 2.81 20.44 -18.35
CA ARG A 18 1.80 19.52 -17.79
C ARG A 18 0.39 19.99 -18.14
N GLU A 19 0.12 21.29 -18.07
CA GLU A 19 -1.20 21.82 -18.39
C GLU A 19 -1.50 21.74 -19.89
N GLN A 20 -0.58 22.15 -20.76
CA GLN A 20 -0.69 21.96 -22.22
C GLN A 20 -0.94 20.49 -22.59
N MET A 21 -0.25 19.54 -21.93
CA MET A 21 -0.50 18.11 -22.13
C MET A 21 -1.89 17.70 -21.65
N ARG A 22 -2.36 18.17 -20.48
CA ARG A 22 -3.74 17.90 -20.02
C ARG A 22 -4.76 18.42 -21.02
N THR A 23 -4.70 19.71 -21.41
CA THR A 23 -5.63 20.29 -22.38
C THR A 23 -5.65 19.48 -23.68
N LYS A 24 -4.49 19.06 -24.18
CA LYS A 24 -4.39 18.20 -25.37
C LYS A 24 -5.07 16.84 -25.16
N TYR A 25 -4.83 16.15 -24.05
CA TYR A 25 -5.42 14.83 -23.79
C TYR A 25 -6.91 14.87 -23.45
N ALA A 26 -7.46 16.01 -22.99
CA ALA A 26 -8.90 16.21 -22.81
C ALA A 26 -9.69 16.06 -24.13
N LEU A 27 -9.05 16.43 -25.25
CA LEU A 27 -9.66 16.38 -26.59
C LEU A 27 -9.57 14.98 -27.24
N LEU A 28 -8.82 14.05 -26.64
CA LEU A 28 -8.52 12.74 -27.22
C LEU A 28 -9.28 11.62 -26.51
N SER A 29 -9.81 10.68 -27.28
CA SER A 29 -10.21 9.39 -26.72
C SER A 29 -8.99 8.61 -26.23
N LEU A 30 -9.19 7.63 -25.34
CA LEU A 30 -8.06 6.85 -24.82
C LEU A 30 -7.31 6.11 -25.95
N SER A 31 -8.04 5.60 -26.94
CA SER A 31 -7.43 4.97 -28.12
C SER A 31 -6.56 5.94 -28.93
N GLN A 32 -6.94 7.22 -29.01
CA GLN A 32 -6.13 8.26 -29.67
C GLN A 32 -4.94 8.66 -28.81
N ALA A 33 -5.11 8.75 -27.48
CA ALA A 33 -4.05 9.11 -26.56
C ALA A 33 -2.86 8.13 -26.68
N PHE A 34 -3.10 6.82 -26.81
CA PHE A 34 -2.04 5.81 -27.00
C PHE A 34 -1.12 6.05 -28.21
N ALA A 35 -1.49 6.89 -29.18
CA ALA A 35 -0.62 7.26 -30.31
C ALA A 35 0.59 8.12 -29.91
N SER A 36 0.61 8.68 -28.69
CA SER A 36 1.77 9.42 -28.16
C SER A 36 2.83 8.52 -27.51
N LEU A 37 2.59 7.20 -27.37
CA LEU A 37 3.57 6.30 -26.76
C LEU A 37 4.71 5.96 -27.72
N PRO A 38 5.97 5.94 -27.24
CA PRO A 38 7.09 5.46 -28.02
C PRO A 38 6.94 3.95 -28.28
N ASP A 39 6.98 3.55 -29.55
CA ASP A 39 6.89 2.14 -29.94
C ASP A 39 8.27 1.47 -29.86
N PRO A 40 8.47 0.47 -28.98
CA PRO A 40 9.75 -0.20 -28.81
C PRO A 40 10.05 -1.23 -29.92
N ARG A 41 9.18 -1.36 -30.93
CA ARG A 41 9.33 -2.34 -32.03
C ARG A 41 10.19 -1.77 -33.15
N SER A 42 11.06 -2.61 -33.71
CA SER A 42 11.83 -2.26 -34.90
C SER A 42 10.92 -2.13 -36.12
N ARG A 43 11.33 -1.28 -37.08
CA ARG A 43 10.58 -1.00 -38.32
C ARG A 43 10.24 -2.27 -39.12
N HIS A 44 11.10 -3.29 -39.07
CA HIS A 44 10.91 -4.57 -39.77
C HIS A 44 9.83 -5.48 -39.14
N GLY A 45 9.22 -5.10 -38.01
CA GLY A 45 8.23 -5.91 -37.28
C GLY A 45 6.83 -5.29 -37.14
N LEU A 46 6.56 -4.11 -37.70
CA LEU A 46 5.33 -3.34 -37.49
C LEU A 46 4.13 -3.88 -38.31
N ARG A 47 3.64 -5.07 -37.95
CA ARG A 47 2.38 -5.65 -38.48
C ARG A 47 1.11 -5.04 -37.91
N TYR A 48 1.24 -4.39 -36.76
CA TYR A 48 0.18 -3.74 -35.99
C TYR A 48 0.69 -2.40 -35.49
N ASP A 49 -0.15 -1.38 -35.54
CA ASP A 49 -0.01 -0.09 -34.86
C ASP A 49 -0.09 -0.27 -33.33
N LEU A 50 0.72 0.48 -32.56
CA LEU A 50 0.75 0.36 -31.10
C LEU A 50 -0.60 0.76 -30.44
N PRO A 51 -1.29 1.83 -30.87
CA PRO A 51 -2.61 2.18 -30.33
C PRO A 51 -3.62 1.05 -30.47
N PHE A 52 -3.70 0.41 -31.64
CA PHE A 52 -4.55 -0.76 -31.86
C PHE A 52 -4.27 -1.89 -30.85
N LEU A 53 -2.99 -2.24 -30.62
CA LEU A 53 -2.64 -3.28 -29.66
C LEU A 53 -3.07 -2.93 -28.22
N LEU A 54 -2.87 -1.68 -27.80
CA LEU A 54 -3.25 -1.26 -26.45
C LEU A 54 -4.77 -1.12 -26.30
N THR A 55 -5.48 -0.63 -27.32
CA THR A 55 -6.95 -0.57 -27.34
C THR A 55 -7.55 -1.98 -27.30
N CYS A 56 -7.06 -2.92 -28.11
CA CYS A 56 -7.48 -4.33 -28.05
C CYS A 56 -7.20 -4.97 -26.69
N LEU A 57 -6.07 -4.66 -26.06
CA LEU A 57 -5.73 -5.15 -24.72
C LEU A 57 -6.72 -4.64 -23.67
N VAL A 58 -6.99 -3.34 -23.63
CA VAL A 58 -7.93 -2.76 -22.65
C VAL A 58 -9.36 -3.21 -22.91
N ALA A 59 -9.80 -3.28 -24.17
CA ALA A 59 -11.12 -3.81 -24.53
C ALA A 59 -11.29 -5.26 -24.05
N ALA A 60 -10.29 -6.12 -24.28
CA ALA A 60 -10.30 -7.48 -23.78
C ALA A 60 -10.28 -7.55 -22.23
N LEU A 61 -9.54 -6.67 -21.54
CA LEU A 61 -9.60 -6.57 -20.07
C LEU A 61 -10.99 -6.14 -19.56
N LEU A 62 -11.71 -5.28 -20.29
CA LEU A 62 -13.12 -4.97 -20.00
C LEU A 62 -14.00 -6.22 -20.21
N CYS A 63 -13.77 -6.99 -21.28
CA CYS A 63 -14.44 -8.25 -21.59
C CYS A 63 -13.90 -9.49 -20.83
N ASN A 64 -13.59 -9.38 -19.53
CA ASN A 64 -13.10 -10.47 -18.66
C ASN A 64 -11.79 -11.22 -19.08
N CYS A 65 -11.06 -10.79 -20.11
CA CYS A 65 -9.88 -11.51 -20.60
C CYS A 65 -8.60 -11.12 -19.84
N ASN A 66 -8.36 -11.78 -18.71
CA ASN A 66 -7.33 -11.39 -17.73
C ASN A 66 -5.86 -11.68 -18.09
N HIS A 67 -5.57 -12.37 -19.20
CA HIS A 67 -4.20 -12.75 -19.59
C HIS A 67 -3.96 -12.69 -21.10
N SER A 68 -2.69 -12.58 -21.50
CA SER A 68 -2.27 -12.40 -22.91
C SER A 68 -2.90 -13.37 -23.90
N GLU A 69 -3.07 -14.64 -23.53
CA GLU A 69 -3.72 -15.63 -24.40
C GLU A 69 -5.24 -15.42 -24.52
N ALA A 70 -5.94 -15.07 -23.44
CA ALA A 70 -7.37 -14.74 -23.50
C ALA A 70 -7.61 -13.48 -24.34
N ILE A 71 -6.73 -12.47 -24.22
CA ILE A 71 -6.76 -11.25 -25.05
C ILE A 71 -6.63 -11.62 -26.53
N ALA A 72 -5.72 -12.53 -26.88
CA ALA A 72 -5.54 -12.98 -28.26
C ALA A 72 -6.71 -13.84 -28.79
N GLN A 73 -7.32 -14.66 -27.94
CA GLN A 73 -8.53 -15.41 -28.26
C GLN A 73 -9.71 -14.47 -28.49
N TRP A 74 -9.88 -13.45 -27.65
CA TRP A 74 -10.87 -12.38 -27.83
C TRP A 74 -10.65 -11.63 -29.14
N CYS A 75 -9.42 -11.21 -29.47
CA CYS A 75 -9.12 -10.55 -30.75
C CYS A 75 -9.35 -11.44 -31.98
N ARG A 76 -9.38 -12.78 -31.81
CA ARG A 76 -9.71 -13.74 -32.86
C ARG A 76 -11.22 -13.90 -33.02
N GLY A 77 -11.95 -14.01 -31.91
CA GLY A 77 -13.41 -14.11 -31.90
C GLY A 77 -14.09 -12.82 -32.37
N GLN A 78 -13.58 -11.65 -31.94
CA GLN A 78 -14.11 -10.33 -32.28
C GLN A 78 -13.57 -9.77 -33.59
N ARG A 79 -13.00 -10.60 -34.47
CA ARG A 79 -12.40 -10.14 -35.74
C ARG A 79 -13.37 -9.31 -36.62
N PRO A 80 -14.66 -9.65 -36.79
CA PRO A 80 -15.60 -8.82 -37.56
C PRO A 80 -15.81 -7.42 -36.95
N LEU A 81 -15.94 -7.34 -35.62
CA LEU A 81 -16.06 -6.08 -34.89
C LEU A 81 -14.79 -5.23 -35.00
N LEU A 82 -13.60 -5.85 -34.90
CA LEU A 82 -12.33 -5.16 -35.10
C LEU A 82 -12.16 -4.67 -36.56
N GLU A 83 -12.66 -5.41 -37.55
CA GLU A 83 -12.69 -4.97 -38.97
C GLU A 83 -13.66 -3.79 -39.18
N GLN A 84 -14.81 -3.78 -38.51
CA GLN A 84 -15.76 -2.66 -38.54
C GLN A 84 -15.16 -1.39 -37.90
N VAL A 85 -14.51 -1.51 -36.74
CA VAL A 85 -14.02 -0.37 -35.95
C VAL A 85 -12.69 0.18 -36.47
N PHE A 86 -11.76 -0.67 -36.89
CA PHE A 86 -10.41 -0.27 -37.31
C PHE A 86 -10.20 -0.32 -38.84
N GLY A 87 -11.24 -0.72 -39.59
CA GLY A 87 -11.18 -0.95 -41.03
C GLY A 87 -10.56 -2.31 -41.40
N LYS A 88 -10.68 -2.67 -42.68
CA LYS A 88 -10.13 -3.90 -43.24
C LYS A 88 -8.60 -3.89 -43.23
N ARG A 89 -8.00 -4.76 -42.41
CA ARG A 89 -6.54 -4.92 -42.27
C ARG A 89 -6.12 -6.36 -42.50
N ARG A 90 -4.91 -6.58 -43.03
CA ARG A 90 -4.32 -7.92 -43.21
C ARG A 90 -4.09 -8.63 -41.87
N TYR A 91 -3.89 -7.88 -40.79
CA TYR A 91 -3.66 -8.37 -39.45
C TYR A 91 -4.61 -7.66 -38.47
N LEU A 92 -5.51 -8.42 -37.82
CA LEU A 92 -6.49 -7.92 -36.84
C LEU A 92 -6.51 -8.72 -35.53
N SER A 93 -5.77 -9.83 -35.45
CA SER A 93 -5.83 -10.75 -34.30
C SER A 93 -4.43 -10.94 -33.71
N PRO A 94 -3.94 -10.00 -32.88
CA PRO A 94 -2.66 -10.11 -32.21
C PRO A 94 -2.61 -11.35 -31.30
N THR A 95 -1.42 -11.95 -31.17
CA THR A 95 -1.23 -13.21 -30.43
C THR A 95 -0.80 -12.96 -28.99
N GLY A 96 -1.02 -13.94 -28.11
CA GLY A 96 -0.57 -13.84 -26.72
C GLY A 96 0.96 -13.65 -26.64
N ALA A 97 1.70 -14.34 -27.52
CA ALA A 97 3.14 -14.18 -27.65
C ALA A 97 3.58 -12.74 -28.00
N LEU A 98 2.83 -12.02 -28.85
CA LEU A 98 3.13 -10.62 -29.16
C LEU A 98 3.02 -9.74 -27.91
N TYR A 99 1.95 -9.88 -27.12
CA TYR A 99 1.81 -9.14 -25.86
C TYR A 99 2.88 -9.53 -24.84
N ARG A 100 3.24 -10.83 -24.74
CA ARG A 100 4.33 -11.29 -23.86
C ARG A 100 5.69 -10.69 -24.24
N TRP A 101 5.92 -10.42 -25.52
CA TRP A 101 7.14 -9.76 -26.00
C TRP A 101 7.09 -8.22 -25.86
N LEU A 102 5.92 -7.61 -26.13
CA LEU A 102 5.74 -6.16 -26.18
C LEU A 102 5.71 -5.51 -24.80
N LEU A 103 4.91 -6.06 -23.87
CA LEU A 103 4.68 -5.42 -22.58
C LEU A 103 5.99 -5.18 -21.79
N PRO A 104 6.94 -6.14 -21.68
CA PRO A 104 8.23 -5.89 -21.00
C PRO A 104 9.12 -4.81 -21.63
N ARG A 105 8.76 -4.25 -22.80
CA ARG A 105 9.57 -3.30 -23.57
C ARG A 105 8.93 -1.92 -23.70
N LEU A 106 7.67 -1.74 -23.29
CA LEU A 106 7.05 -0.42 -23.30
C LEU A 106 7.67 0.44 -22.18
N SER A 107 7.84 1.73 -22.45
CA SER A 107 8.23 2.67 -21.40
C SER A 107 7.10 2.82 -20.40
N ILE A 108 7.28 2.26 -19.19
CA ILE A 108 6.31 2.36 -18.11
C ILE A 108 6.09 3.82 -17.70
N SER A 109 7.15 4.62 -17.63
CA SER A 109 7.06 6.05 -17.28
C SER A 109 6.27 6.85 -18.31
N ALA A 110 6.41 6.56 -19.61
CA ALA A 110 5.59 7.18 -20.65
C ALA A 110 4.11 6.74 -20.55
N LEU A 111 3.85 5.47 -20.26
CA LEU A 111 2.49 4.93 -20.08
C LEU A 111 1.79 5.51 -18.85
N GLU A 112 2.44 5.54 -17.69
CA GLU A 112 1.91 6.13 -16.46
C GLU A 112 1.71 7.64 -16.60
N THR A 113 2.62 8.36 -17.27
CA THR A 113 2.46 9.80 -17.56
C THR A 113 1.27 10.05 -18.49
N LEU A 114 1.16 9.31 -19.59
CA LEU A 114 0.04 9.43 -20.54
C LEU A 114 -1.30 9.17 -19.84
N LEU A 115 -1.40 8.07 -19.11
CA LEU A 115 -2.65 7.68 -18.45
C LEU A 115 -3.00 8.62 -17.30
N SER A 116 -2.00 9.10 -16.53
CA SER A 116 -2.21 10.16 -15.53
C SER A 116 -2.73 11.44 -16.18
N CYS A 117 -2.10 11.92 -17.26
CA CYS A 117 -2.55 13.11 -17.96
C CYS A 117 -3.94 12.92 -18.57
N TRP A 118 -4.23 11.77 -19.20
CA TRP A 118 -5.54 11.49 -19.79
C TRP A 118 -6.63 11.39 -18.71
N VAL A 119 -6.45 10.60 -17.65
CA VAL A 119 -7.43 10.51 -16.56
C VAL A 119 -7.70 11.90 -15.98
N ARG A 120 -6.65 12.66 -15.63
CA ARG A 120 -6.78 13.99 -15.01
C ARG A 120 -7.37 15.06 -15.91
N ALA A 121 -7.07 15.02 -17.21
CA ALA A 121 -7.66 15.92 -18.21
C ALA A 121 -9.14 15.63 -18.49
N THR A 122 -9.62 14.48 -18.03
CA THR A 122 -10.96 13.95 -18.29
C THR A 122 -11.70 13.64 -16.99
N LEU A 123 -11.16 14.11 -15.85
CA LEU A 123 -11.87 14.19 -14.57
C LEU A 123 -13.00 15.19 -14.69
N HIS A 124 -14.06 15.00 -13.90
CA HIS A 124 -15.07 16.03 -13.72
C HIS A 124 -14.42 17.28 -13.07
N PRO A 125 -14.51 18.48 -13.67
CA PRO A 125 -13.81 19.67 -13.17
C PRO A 125 -14.21 20.02 -11.73
N ASP A 126 -15.49 19.85 -11.39
CA ASP A 126 -16.02 20.13 -10.04
C ASP A 126 -15.82 18.98 -9.02
N SER A 127 -14.97 17.98 -9.33
CA SER A 127 -14.70 16.86 -8.42
C SER A 127 -13.92 17.33 -7.18
N ALA A 128 -14.65 17.76 -6.16
CA ALA A 128 -14.14 18.00 -4.81
C ALA A 128 -13.85 16.69 -4.03
N SER A 129 -13.99 15.52 -4.68
CA SER A 129 -13.79 14.20 -4.08
C SER A 129 -12.39 14.10 -3.47
N PRO A 130 -12.22 13.68 -2.19
CA PRO A 130 -10.89 13.47 -1.63
C PRO A 130 -10.08 12.46 -2.42
N ILE A 131 -8.76 12.59 -2.38
CA ILE A 131 -7.82 11.67 -3.01
C ILE A 131 -7.11 10.88 -1.91
N ALA A 132 -7.20 9.56 -1.93
CA ALA A 132 -6.35 8.74 -1.09
C ALA A 132 -5.05 8.38 -1.79
N LEU A 133 -4.01 8.26 -0.99
CA LEU A 133 -2.80 7.51 -1.27
C LEU A 133 -2.97 6.08 -0.74
N ASP A 134 -2.69 5.09 -1.58
CA ASP A 134 -2.77 3.67 -1.21
C ASP A 134 -1.66 2.86 -1.91
N GLY A 135 -1.09 1.89 -1.19
CA GLY A 135 0.06 1.07 -1.59
C GLY A 135 -0.32 -0.39 -1.86
N LYS A 136 0.02 -0.91 -3.04
CA LYS A 136 -0.24 -2.30 -3.44
C LYS A 136 1.00 -3.05 -3.86
N VAL A 137 1.33 -4.09 -3.10
CA VAL A 137 2.27 -5.14 -3.52
C VAL A 137 1.58 -6.05 -4.55
N VAL A 138 2.14 -6.14 -5.76
CA VAL A 138 1.67 -7.04 -6.83
C VAL A 138 2.20 -8.45 -6.57
N ARG A 139 1.57 -9.20 -5.65
CA ARG A 139 2.12 -10.44 -5.09
C ARG A 139 2.36 -11.53 -6.13
N GLY A 140 1.48 -11.64 -7.13
CA GLY A 140 1.66 -12.55 -8.27
C GLY A 140 2.91 -12.28 -9.11
N ALA A 141 3.50 -11.09 -9.01
CA ALA A 141 4.70 -10.70 -9.75
C ALA A 141 6.02 -11.03 -9.02
N LYS A 142 5.98 -11.78 -7.91
CA LYS A 142 7.19 -12.19 -7.18
C LYS A 142 8.04 -13.18 -8.00
N LEU A 143 9.27 -12.77 -8.35
CA LEU A 143 10.34 -13.66 -8.82
C LEU A 143 11.11 -14.24 -7.62
N PHE A 144 11.78 -15.38 -7.80
CA PHE A 144 12.39 -16.18 -6.70
C PHE A 144 13.13 -15.34 -5.64
N ASP A 145 14.13 -14.55 -6.09
CA ASP A 145 15.01 -13.75 -5.22
C ASP A 145 14.68 -12.26 -5.19
N GLN A 146 13.64 -11.81 -5.90
CA GLN A 146 13.23 -10.40 -5.95
C GLN A 146 11.94 -10.16 -5.16
N ALA A 147 11.80 -8.97 -4.60
CA ALA A 147 10.53 -8.56 -4.00
C ALA A 147 9.44 -8.47 -5.08
N ALA A 148 8.19 -8.69 -4.69
CA ALA A 148 7.07 -8.31 -5.54
C ALA A 148 7.04 -6.78 -5.68
N PRO A 149 6.88 -6.22 -6.89
CA PRO A 149 6.78 -4.78 -7.08
C PRO A 149 5.72 -4.16 -6.18
N ASN A 150 6.09 -3.11 -5.46
CA ASN A 150 5.18 -2.32 -4.66
C ASN A 150 4.78 -1.06 -5.42
N LEU A 151 3.48 -0.84 -5.60
CA LEU A 151 2.92 0.24 -6.42
C LEU A 151 2.13 1.19 -5.54
N LEU A 152 2.62 2.43 -5.44
CA LEU A 152 1.96 3.50 -4.71
C LEU A 152 1.05 4.27 -5.67
N SER A 153 -0.21 4.47 -5.28
CA SER A 153 -1.23 5.05 -6.16
C SER A 153 -2.03 6.14 -5.47
N PHE A 154 -2.39 7.17 -6.23
CA PHE A 154 -3.31 8.22 -5.82
C PHE A 154 -4.65 8.01 -6.52
N ARG A 155 -5.75 7.95 -5.75
CA ARG A 155 -7.08 7.58 -6.25
C ARG A 155 -8.18 8.45 -5.67
N THR A 156 -9.15 8.86 -6.48
CA THR A 156 -10.32 9.60 -5.96
C THR A 156 -11.23 8.69 -5.13
N HIS A 157 -11.93 9.27 -4.15
CA HIS A 157 -12.81 8.54 -3.24
C HIS A 157 -14.12 8.11 -3.91
N ASP A 158 -14.74 9.00 -4.69
CA ASP A 158 -16.12 8.79 -5.15
C ASP A 158 -16.15 8.18 -6.56
N GLU A 159 -15.37 8.76 -7.49
CA GLU A 159 -15.24 8.25 -8.86
C GLU A 159 -14.28 7.06 -8.96
N GLN A 160 -13.51 6.78 -7.90
CA GLN A 160 -12.66 5.60 -7.77
C GLN A 160 -11.58 5.51 -8.90
N GLU A 161 -11.14 6.66 -9.40
CA GLU A 161 -10.21 6.79 -10.53
C GLU A 161 -8.75 6.91 -10.07
N THR A 162 -7.83 6.21 -10.73
CA THR A 162 -6.39 6.30 -10.41
C THR A 162 -5.72 7.45 -11.16
N LEU A 163 -5.37 8.51 -10.44
CA LEU A 163 -4.80 9.74 -11.00
C LEU A 163 -3.31 9.60 -11.32
N LEU A 164 -2.60 8.79 -10.53
CA LEU A 164 -1.19 8.47 -10.70
C LEU A 164 -0.90 7.15 -9.98
N GLN A 165 0.01 6.35 -10.55
CA GLN A 165 0.61 5.20 -9.91
C GLN A 165 2.11 5.24 -10.22
N VAL A 166 2.95 4.88 -9.24
CA VAL A 166 4.41 4.80 -9.39
C VAL A 166 4.92 3.61 -8.57
N ARG A 167 5.93 2.89 -9.07
CA ARG A 167 6.62 1.84 -8.32
C ARG A 167 7.52 2.42 -7.25
N VAL A 168 7.40 1.89 -6.04
CA VAL A 168 8.36 2.10 -4.95
C VAL A 168 9.49 1.08 -5.11
N GLU A 169 10.72 1.57 -5.18
CA GLU A 169 11.91 0.73 -5.35
C GLU A 169 12.21 -0.09 -4.09
N ASP A 170 12.76 -1.29 -4.27
CA ASP A 170 12.99 -2.28 -3.21
C ASP A 170 13.89 -1.80 -2.04
N LYS A 171 14.62 -0.68 -2.20
CA LYS A 171 15.48 -0.05 -1.17
C LYS A 171 14.88 1.24 -0.57
N THR A 172 13.72 1.66 -1.03
CA THR A 172 13.13 2.98 -0.77
C THR A 172 11.79 2.82 -0.06
N ASN A 173 11.50 3.67 0.92
CA ASN A 173 10.21 3.66 1.62
C ASN A 173 9.13 4.41 0.81
N GLU A 174 7.86 4.08 1.04
CA GLU A 174 6.72 4.73 0.35
C GLU A 174 6.61 6.23 0.69
N ILE A 175 6.99 6.63 1.91
CA ILE A 175 6.87 8.00 2.45
C ILE A 175 7.57 9.06 1.57
N PRO A 176 8.88 8.97 1.24
CA PRO A 176 9.54 9.94 0.37
C PRO A 176 8.97 9.95 -1.06
N VAL A 177 8.55 8.80 -1.59
CA VAL A 177 7.92 8.71 -2.92
C VAL A 177 6.59 9.47 -2.92
N ALA A 178 5.75 9.24 -1.92
CA ALA A 178 4.48 9.94 -1.72
C ALA A 178 4.65 11.47 -1.71
N GLN A 179 5.61 11.95 -0.91
CA GLN A 179 5.91 13.38 -0.77
C GLN A 179 6.43 13.99 -2.08
N ALA A 180 7.23 13.27 -2.85
CA ALA A 180 7.73 13.74 -4.15
C ALA A 180 6.65 13.75 -5.24
N MET A 181 5.66 12.84 -5.17
CA MET A 181 4.63 12.70 -6.19
C MET A 181 3.42 13.62 -5.98
N LEU A 182 3.08 13.98 -4.74
CA LEU A 182 1.91 14.83 -4.45
C LEU A 182 1.93 16.17 -5.24
N PRO A 183 3.01 16.96 -5.30
CA PRO A 183 3.06 18.22 -6.08
C PRO A 183 2.87 18.05 -7.59
N LEU A 184 2.94 16.82 -8.12
CA LEU A 184 2.73 16.54 -9.55
C LEU A 184 1.24 16.40 -9.88
N ILE A 185 0.44 16.03 -8.89
CA ILE A 185 -1.01 15.80 -9.00
C ILE A 185 -1.88 16.77 -8.19
N ALA A 186 -1.28 17.55 -7.31
CA ALA A 186 -1.98 18.42 -6.38
C ALA A 186 -2.94 19.39 -7.08
N GLN A 187 -4.10 19.59 -6.47
CA GLN A 187 -5.07 20.62 -6.82
C GLN A 187 -5.36 21.44 -5.54
N PRO A 188 -5.21 22.78 -5.58
CA PRO A 188 -5.58 23.64 -4.46
C PRO A 188 -7.00 23.37 -3.95
N GLY A 189 -7.20 23.45 -2.64
CA GLY A 189 -8.48 23.21 -1.99
C GLY A 189 -8.90 21.74 -1.87
N ARG A 190 -8.20 20.78 -2.50
CA ARG A 190 -8.55 19.36 -2.48
C ARG A 190 -7.98 18.64 -1.25
N ILE A 191 -8.68 17.62 -0.77
CA ILE A 191 -8.26 16.81 0.40
C ILE A 191 -7.45 15.59 -0.06
N TYR A 192 -6.27 15.37 0.53
CA TYR A 192 -5.39 14.22 0.33
C TYR A 192 -5.26 13.41 1.61
N ILE A 193 -5.58 12.12 1.58
CA ILE A 193 -5.52 11.20 2.73
C ILE A 193 -4.47 10.12 2.45
N ALA A 194 -3.88 9.56 3.49
CA ALA A 194 -2.99 8.41 3.40
C ALA A 194 -3.15 7.54 4.67
N ASP A 195 -2.74 6.27 4.63
CA ASP A 195 -2.69 5.44 5.84
C ASP A 195 -1.71 6.06 6.86
N ALA A 196 -1.91 5.69 8.13
CA ALA A 196 -1.22 6.21 9.30
C ALA A 196 0.31 6.24 9.18
N LEU A 197 0.94 5.35 8.40
CA LEU A 197 2.38 5.37 8.11
C LEU A 197 2.85 6.74 7.58
N HIS A 198 2.00 7.42 6.79
CA HIS A 198 2.23 8.73 6.21
C HIS A 198 1.90 9.91 7.13
N THR A 199 1.41 9.65 8.36
CA THR A 199 1.21 10.68 9.39
C THR A 199 2.57 11.22 9.83
N GLN A 200 3.04 12.22 9.09
CA GLN A 200 4.37 12.82 9.18
C GLN A 200 4.24 14.34 9.03
N VAL A 201 4.98 15.12 9.83
CA VAL A 201 4.97 16.59 9.75
C VAL A 201 5.28 17.07 8.33
N LYS A 202 6.28 16.46 7.69
CA LYS A 202 6.66 16.77 6.30
C LYS A 202 5.57 16.45 5.27
N TRP A 203 4.70 15.46 5.51
CA TRP A 203 3.56 15.23 4.62
C TRP A 203 2.54 16.37 4.73
N MET A 204 2.18 16.77 5.95
CA MET A 204 1.28 17.90 6.17
C MET A 204 1.85 19.21 5.59
N GLN A 205 3.17 19.43 5.70
CA GLN A 205 3.86 20.54 5.04
C GLN A 205 3.69 20.51 3.52
N VAL A 206 4.04 19.40 2.84
CA VAL A 206 3.93 19.32 1.37
C VAL A 206 2.49 19.46 0.89
N VAL A 207 1.51 18.96 1.63
CA VAL A 207 0.07 19.20 1.38
C VAL A 207 -0.26 20.69 1.48
N HIS A 208 0.18 21.36 2.54
CA HIS A 208 -0.04 22.80 2.76
C HIS A 208 0.65 23.66 1.68
N ASP A 209 1.89 23.33 1.30
CA ASP A 209 2.64 24.00 0.22
C ASP A 209 1.90 23.92 -1.13
N CYS A 210 1.12 22.85 -1.33
CA CYS A 210 0.25 22.68 -2.50
C CYS A 210 -1.12 23.35 -2.36
N GLN A 211 -1.33 24.18 -1.33
CA GLN A 211 -2.61 24.82 -0.98
C GLN A 211 -3.75 23.81 -0.79
N ALA A 212 -3.43 22.61 -0.33
CA ALA A 212 -4.34 21.48 -0.21
C ALA A 212 -4.57 21.09 1.27
N PHE A 213 -5.46 20.13 1.48
CA PHE A 213 -5.85 19.67 2.82
C PHE A 213 -5.52 18.20 3.05
N THR A 214 -5.40 17.77 4.31
CA THR A 214 -5.18 16.36 4.68
C THR A 214 -5.85 16.01 5.99
N VAL A 215 -6.32 14.77 6.11
CA VAL A 215 -6.77 14.15 7.36
C VAL A 215 -5.87 12.94 7.59
N LEU A 216 -5.17 12.92 8.72
CA LEU A 216 -4.13 11.93 9.01
C LEU A 216 -4.50 11.10 10.22
N THR A 217 -4.29 9.79 10.12
CA THR A 217 -4.60 8.85 11.20
C THR A 217 -3.39 8.65 12.10
N VAL A 218 -3.54 8.93 13.40
CA VAL A 218 -2.49 8.78 14.40
C VAL A 218 -2.54 7.36 14.98
N LYS A 219 -1.44 6.62 14.86
CA LYS A 219 -1.20 5.30 15.46
C LYS A 219 0.17 5.29 16.15
N ASP A 220 0.65 4.10 16.54
CA ASP A 220 1.91 3.88 17.26
C ASP A 220 3.18 4.42 16.58
N ASN A 221 3.10 4.82 15.31
CA ASN A 221 4.18 5.49 14.59
C ASN A 221 4.39 6.97 15.01
N GLN A 222 3.47 7.55 15.78
CA GLN A 222 3.59 8.88 16.39
C GLN A 222 3.23 8.78 17.89
N PRO A 223 4.04 8.09 18.71
CA PRO A 223 3.63 7.63 20.04
C PRO A 223 3.38 8.76 21.04
N THR A 224 4.19 9.84 21.01
CA THR A 224 3.97 11.03 21.84
C THR A 224 2.67 11.74 21.46
N LEU A 225 2.47 12.05 20.18
CA LEU A 225 1.22 12.65 19.69
C LEU A 225 -0.01 11.80 20.04
N LEU A 226 0.10 10.47 19.90
CA LEU A 226 -0.97 9.54 20.27
C LEU A 226 -1.29 9.62 21.77
N GLN A 227 -0.27 9.68 22.63
CA GLN A 227 -0.45 9.83 24.08
C GLN A 227 -1.06 11.19 24.44
N ASP A 228 -0.58 12.29 23.85
CA ASP A 228 -1.10 13.64 24.10
C ASP A 228 -2.58 13.75 23.70
N LEU A 229 -2.96 13.17 22.56
CA LEU A 229 -4.35 13.06 22.10
C LEU A 229 -5.18 12.19 23.05
N GLN A 230 -4.68 11.03 23.47
CA GLN A 230 -5.36 10.17 24.44
C GLN A 230 -5.63 10.89 25.77
N THR A 231 -4.66 11.65 26.29
CA THR A 231 -4.81 12.43 27.51
C THR A 231 -5.83 13.56 27.34
N SER A 232 -5.75 14.35 26.27
CA SER A 232 -6.69 15.46 26.05
C SER A 232 -8.13 14.99 25.81
N PHE A 233 -8.34 13.92 25.04
CA PHE A 233 -9.69 13.37 24.81
C PHE A 233 -10.26 12.59 26.01
N ALA A 234 -9.46 12.36 27.06
CA ALA A 234 -9.90 11.79 28.34
C ALA A 234 -10.22 12.86 29.39
N ASP A 235 -9.89 14.13 29.17
CA ASP A 235 -10.20 15.24 30.08
C ASP A 235 -11.72 15.50 30.13
N PRO A 236 -12.38 15.40 31.31
CA PRO A 236 -13.80 15.71 31.46
C PRO A 236 -14.17 17.18 31.22
N HIS A 237 -13.19 18.10 31.19
CA HIS A 237 -13.40 19.54 31.00
C HIS A 237 -13.12 20.03 29.57
N ALA A 238 -12.48 19.21 28.73
CA ALA A 238 -12.21 19.54 27.34
C ALA A 238 -13.51 19.65 26.52
N ARG A 239 -13.54 20.56 25.54
CA ARG A 239 -14.74 20.84 24.74
C ARG A 239 -14.61 20.24 23.35
N PHE A 240 -15.68 19.59 22.91
CA PHE A 240 -15.75 18.91 21.63
C PHE A 240 -17.00 19.34 20.86
N VAL A 241 -16.87 19.42 19.54
CA VAL A 241 -18.00 19.35 18.61
C VAL A 241 -18.12 17.90 18.18
N GLU A 242 -19.32 17.34 18.28
CA GLU A 242 -19.57 15.93 18.02
C GLU A 242 -20.37 15.72 16.73
N GLY A 243 -20.21 14.55 16.13
CA GLY A 243 -21.05 14.09 15.01
C GLY A 243 -21.06 12.57 14.94
N GLU A 244 -22.08 11.99 14.30
CA GLU A 244 -22.20 10.55 14.19
C GLU A 244 -22.77 10.06 12.84
N THR A 245 -22.49 8.81 12.52
CA THR A 245 -23.09 8.09 11.39
C THR A 245 -23.42 6.66 11.76
N TRP A 246 -24.51 6.13 11.18
CA TRP A 246 -24.96 4.76 11.35
C TRP A 246 -25.03 4.04 10.00
N ASP A 247 -24.50 2.83 9.95
CA ASP A 247 -24.66 1.90 8.82
C ASP A 247 -25.28 0.59 9.30
N ARG A 248 -26.30 0.08 8.61
CA ARG A 248 -27.09 -1.08 9.03
C ARG A 248 -27.25 -2.02 7.84
N GLN A 249 -26.48 -3.10 7.82
CA GLN A 249 -26.42 -4.05 6.69
C GLN A 249 -26.59 -5.49 7.18
N ARG A 250 -27.71 -6.14 6.84
CA ARG A 250 -27.97 -7.60 6.95
C ARG A 250 -27.24 -8.32 8.11
N GLY A 251 -27.46 -7.88 9.36
CA GLY A 251 -26.90 -8.51 10.57
C GLY A 251 -25.56 -7.94 11.06
N ARG A 252 -25.09 -6.83 10.47
CA ARG A 252 -24.04 -5.93 10.96
C ARG A 252 -24.64 -4.54 11.16
N VAL A 253 -24.41 -3.96 12.33
CA VAL A 253 -24.66 -2.54 12.63
C VAL A 253 -23.32 -1.90 12.93
N GLU A 254 -23.05 -0.76 12.34
CA GLU A 254 -21.80 -0.03 12.50
C GLU A 254 -22.11 1.43 12.80
N HIS A 255 -21.82 1.83 14.03
CA HIS A 255 -21.92 3.18 14.53
C HIS A 255 -20.53 3.80 14.51
N ARG A 256 -20.42 5.04 14.02
CA ARG A 256 -19.22 5.87 14.15
C ARG A 256 -19.63 7.17 14.81
N SER A 257 -19.04 7.50 15.94
CA SER A 257 -19.09 8.84 16.53
C SER A 257 -17.71 9.48 16.42
N ILE A 258 -17.67 10.79 16.21
CA ILE A 258 -16.44 11.57 16.21
C ILE A 258 -16.59 12.74 17.19
N ARG A 259 -15.53 12.99 17.96
CA ARG A 259 -15.37 14.18 18.80
C ARG A 259 -14.24 15.01 18.23
N VAL A 260 -14.45 16.29 17.99
CA VAL A 260 -13.51 17.19 17.29
C VAL A 260 -13.25 18.43 18.14
N THR A 261 -11.99 18.84 18.25
CA THR A 261 -11.60 20.09 18.95
C THR A 261 -10.45 20.79 18.25
N SER A 262 -10.28 22.08 18.54
CA SER A 262 -9.15 22.92 18.15
C SER A 262 -8.33 23.39 19.37
N GLU A 263 -8.73 23.03 20.60
CA GLU A 263 -8.06 23.46 21.84
C GLU A 263 -6.60 23.00 21.92
N MET A 264 -6.26 21.85 21.31
CA MET A 264 -4.88 21.34 21.22
C MET A 264 -3.99 22.07 20.21
N ASN A 265 -4.53 22.91 19.32
CA ASN A 265 -3.75 23.48 18.22
C ASN A 265 -2.53 24.27 18.73
N THR A 266 -2.73 25.14 19.72
CA THR A 266 -1.66 25.98 20.29
C THR A 266 -0.52 25.15 20.89
N TYR A 267 -0.85 24.01 21.52
CA TYR A 267 0.13 23.07 22.07
C TYR A 267 0.87 22.31 20.97
N LEU A 268 0.14 21.82 19.96
CA LEU A 268 0.72 21.00 18.88
C LEU A 268 1.46 21.82 17.81
N HIS A 269 1.17 23.12 17.66
CA HIS A 269 1.71 24.00 16.61
C HIS A 269 3.26 24.01 16.54
N ALA A 270 3.94 23.85 17.68
CA ALA A 270 5.40 23.76 17.72
C ALA A 270 5.98 22.56 16.94
N THR A 271 5.22 21.46 16.85
CA THR A 271 5.60 20.23 16.14
C THR A 271 4.83 20.06 14.82
N TRP A 272 3.60 20.57 14.75
CA TRP A 272 2.69 20.50 13.61
C TRP A 272 2.19 21.91 13.23
N PRO A 273 2.99 22.72 12.52
CA PRO A 273 2.68 24.14 12.27
C PRO A 273 1.33 24.39 11.58
N HIS A 274 0.88 23.44 10.76
CA HIS A 274 -0.35 23.57 9.96
C HIS A 274 -1.57 22.86 10.59
N ILE A 275 -1.52 22.55 11.88
CA ILE A 275 -2.64 21.86 12.54
C ILE A 275 -3.79 22.83 12.84
N HIS A 276 -4.99 22.46 12.44
CA HIS A 276 -6.19 23.28 12.60
C HIS A 276 -7.34 22.56 13.34
N GLN A 277 -7.39 21.24 13.33
CA GLN A 277 -8.27 20.44 14.20
C GLN A 277 -7.62 19.12 14.59
N VAL A 278 -8.02 18.58 15.74
CA VAL A 278 -7.77 17.21 16.18
C VAL A 278 -9.10 16.50 16.42
N ALA A 279 -9.15 15.18 16.23
CA ALA A 279 -10.37 14.41 16.45
C ALA A 279 -10.11 13.00 17.00
N GLN A 280 -11.08 12.51 17.78
CA GLN A 280 -11.19 11.11 18.19
C GLN A 280 -12.41 10.50 17.50
N LEU A 281 -12.17 9.47 16.68
CA LEU A 281 -13.19 8.64 16.05
C LEU A 281 -13.38 7.36 16.88
N THR A 282 -14.59 7.13 17.36
CA THR A 282 -15.00 5.86 17.97
C THR A 282 -15.88 5.10 16.99
N ARG A 283 -15.55 3.84 16.75
CA ARG A 283 -16.26 2.93 15.84
C ARG A 283 -16.74 1.72 16.61
N VAL A 284 -18.05 1.51 16.67
CA VAL A 284 -18.68 0.34 17.30
C VAL A 284 -19.30 -0.52 16.20
N VAL A 285 -18.80 -1.73 16.02
CA VAL A 285 -19.34 -2.71 15.07
C VAL A 285 -20.01 -3.84 15.83
N THR A 286 -21.33 -3.93 15.74
CA THR A 286 -22.15 -5.00 16.32
C THR A 286 -22.50 -6.02 15.24
N THR A 287 -22.22 -7.28 15.49
CA THR A 287 -22.56 -8.40 14.60
C THR A 287 -23.22 -9.53 15.38
N LYS A 288 -23.76 -10.54 14.69
CA LYS A 288 -24.22 -11.80 15.33
C LYS A 288 -23.15 -12.52 16.18
N LYS A 289 -21.86 -12.18 16.02
CA LYS A 289 -20.74 -12.78 16.77
C LYS A 289 -20.29 -11.94 17.98
N GLY A 290 -20.92 -10.80 18.22
CA GLY A 290 -20.56 -9.85 19.28
C GLY A 290 -20.27 -8.44 18.75
N THR A 291 -19.89 -7.57 19.68
CA THR A 291 -19.60 -6.15 19.47
C THR A 291 -18.11 -5.88 19.64
N THR A 292 -17.53 -5.13 18.71
CA THR A 292 -16.14 -4.66 18.76
C THR A 292 -16.10 -3.13 18.72
N THR A 293 -15.34 -2.53 19.63
CA THR A 293 -15.10 -1.07 19.65
C THR A 293 -13.65 -0.78 19.26
N GLU A 294 -13.46 0.17 18.35
CA GLU A 294 -12.17 0.66 17.84
C GLU A 294 -12.14 2.18 18.05
N ILE A 295 -11.06 2.70 18.66
CA ILE A 295 -10.85 4.14 18.85
C ILE A 295 -9.62 4.56 18.04
N VAL A 296 -9.78 5.62 17.25
CA VAL A 296 -8.78 6.13 16.31
C VAL A 296 -8.63 7.63 16.51
N TYR A 297 -7.39 8.13 16.53
CA TYR A 297 -7.11 9.56 16.65
C TYR A 297 -6.67 10.16 15.32
N LEU A 298 -6.98 11.42 15.11
CA LEU A 298 -6.84 12.12 13.83
C LEU A 298 -6.30 13.53 14.04
N ILE A 299 -5.52 14.00 13.08
CA ILE A 299 -5.09 15.40 12.96
C ILE A 299 -5.38 15.91 11.54
N THR A 300 -5.66 17.20 11.39
CA THR A 300 -5.93 17.81 10.08
C THR A 300 -5.52 19.28 10.02
N ASN A 301 -5.19 19.75 8.82
CA ASN A 301 -5.04 21.16 8.49
C ASN A 301 -6.34 21.82 7.96
N LEU A 302 -7.48 21.09 8.02
CA LEU A 302 -8.81 21.68 7.85
C LEU A 302 -9.18 22.45 9.13
N SER A 303 -9.71 23.66 8.97
CA SER A 303 -10.34 24.41 10.05
C SER A 303 -11.79 23.98 10.27
N ALA A 304 -12.35 24.30 11.45
CA ALA A 304 -13.74 23.99 11.78
C ALA A 304 -14.79 24.61 10.82
N LEU A 305 -14.44 25.68 10.10
CA LEU A 305 -15.27 26.26 9.04
C LEU A 305 -15.20 25.45 7.73
N GLN A 306 -14.08 24.77 7.48
CA GLN A 306 -13.88 23.94 6.29
C GLN A 306 -14.36 22.50 6.51
N ALA A 307 -14.27 21.96 7.73
CA ALA A 307 -14.68 20.59 8.05
C ALA A 307 -15.43 20.48 9.39
N SER A 308 -16.73 20.18 9.28
CA SER A 308 -17.55 19.71 10.39
C SER A 308 -17.19 18.26 10.77
N PRO A 309 -17.61 17.79 11.96
CA PRO A 309 -17.55 16.37 12.36
C PRO A 309 -18.07 15.39 11.27
N GLU A 310 -19.20 15.71 10.64
CA GLU A 310 -19.83 14.91 9.59
C GLU A 310 -18.97 14.87 8.33
N ARG A 311 -18.39 16.01 7.92
CA ARG A 311 -17.48 16.07 6.78
C ARG A 311 -16.23 15.23 7.04
N LEU A 312 -15.64 15.32 8.23
CA LEU A 312 -14.51 14.46 8.61
C LEU A 312 -14.90 12.98 8.56
N LEU A 313 -16.04 12.58 9.14
CA LEU A 313 -16.56 11.21 9.07
C LEU A 313 -16.73 10.70 7.64
N ALA A 314 -17.30 11.51 6.73
CA ALA A 314 -17.47 11.16 5.33
C ALA A 314 -16.11 10.99 4.62
N VAL A 315 -15.19 11.92 4.83
CA VAL A 315 -13.81 11.92 4.30
C VAL A 315 -13.05 10.66 4.74
N ILE A 316 -13.06 10.32 6.03
CA ILE A 316 -12.41 9.11 6.56
C ILE A 316 -13.09 7.84 6.02
N ARG A 317 -14.43 7.81 5.99
CA ARG A 317 -15.20 6.65 5.48
C ARG A 317 -14.85 6.35 4.01
N GLY A 318 -14.68 7.38 3.19
CA GLY A 318 -14.30 7.24 1.79
C GLY A 318 -12.91 6.59 1.61
N HIS A 319 -11.95 6.84 2.51
CA HIS A 319 -10.61 6.26 2.43
C HIS A 319 -10.66 4.72 2.47
N TRP A 320 -11.44 4.15 3.39
CA TRP A 320 -11.65 2.70 3.53
C TRP A 320 -12.39 2.05 2.33
N SER A 321 -13.06 2.84 1.49
CA SER A 321 -13.70 2.30 0.29
C SER A 321 -12.67 1.87 -0.78
N ILE A 322 -11.48 2.46 -0.77
CA ILE A 322 -10.48 2.30 -1.83
C ILE A 322 -9.78 0.95 -1.77
N GLU A 323 -9.45 0.45 -0.57
CA GLU A 323 -8.92 -0.91 -0.35
C GLU A 323 -9.87 -1.96 -0.98
N ASN A 324 -11.17 -1.81 -0.72
CA ASN A 324 -12.22 -2.70 -1.25
C ASN A 324 -12.47 -2.49 -2.76
N GLY A 325 -12.42 -1.25 -3.23
CA GLY A 325 -12.77 -0.86 -4.60
C GLY A 325 -11.65 -1.01 -5.64
N SER A 326 -10.38 -1.09 -5.22
CA SER A 326 -9.23 -1.31 -6.11
C SER A 326 -8.60 -2.68 -5.89
N HIS A 327 -8.08 -2.95 -4.68
CA HIS A 327 -7.14 -4.05 -4.47
C HIS A 327 -7.82 -5.41 -4.64
N TYR A 328 -8.95 -5.61 -3.95
CA TYR A 328 -9.75 -6.82 -4.09
C TYR A 328 -10.22 -7.02 -5.55
N VAL A 329 -10.63 -5.95 -6.23
CA VAL A 329 -11.14 -6.02 -7.60
C VAL A 329 -10.02 -6.38 -8.59
N ARG A 330 -8.82 -5.82 -8.45
CA ARG A 330 -7.65 -6.18 -9.25
C ARG A 330 -7.29 -7.67 -9.06
N ASP A 331 -7.27 -8.15 -7.83
CA ASP A 331 -6.84 -9.52 -7.52
C ASP A 331 -7.88 -10.57 -7.93
N VAL A 332 -9.14 -10.35 -7.59
CA VAL A 332 -10.21 -11.34 -7.78
C VAL A 332 -10.91 -11.19 -9.12
N THR A 333 -11.23 -9.97 -9.55
CA THR A 333 -11.97 -9.72 -10.80
C THR A 333 -11.03 -9.68 -12.01
N PHE A 334 -9.92 -8.92 -11.93
CA PHE A 334 -8.92 -8.86 -13.00
C PHE A 334 -7.81 -9.94 -12.90
N GLY A 335 -7.85 -10.79 -11.88
CA GLY A 335 -6.95 -11.93 -11.74
C GLY A 335 -5.48 -11.55 -11.62
N GLU A 336 -5.16 -10.37 -11.07
CA GLU A 336 -3.81 -9.80 -11.04
C GLU A 336 -2.77 -10.75 -10.45
N ASP A 337 -3.05 -11.30 -9.26
CA ASP A 337 -2.19 -12.28 -8.58
C ASP A 337 -2.05 -13.62 -9.30
N ARG A 338 -2.88 -13.90 -10.31
CA ARG A 338 -2.77 -15.10 -11.17
C ARG A 338 -1.96 -14.85 -12.45
N SER A 339 -1.54 -13.61 -12.70
CA SER A 339 -0.77 -13.24 -13.90
C SER A 339 0.63 -13.84 -13.87
N ARG A 340 1.01 -14.55 -14.93
CA ARG A 340 2.38 -15.13 -15.10
C ARG A 340 3.31 -14.24 -15.93
N LEU A 341 2.96 -12.97 -16.13
CA LEU A 341 3.77 -12.00 -16.87
C LEU A 341 4.70 -11.25 -15.91
N LEU A 342 5.86 -11.84 -15.66
CA LEU A 342 6.82 -11.43 -14.61
C LEU A 342 8.01 -10.61 -15.13
N THR A 343 8.21 -10.51 -16.44
CA THR A 343 9.44 -9.97 -17.04
C THR A 343 9.40 -8.46 -17.20
N GLY A 344 10.46 -7.77 -16.75
CA GLY A 344 10.58 -6.31 -16.86
C GLY A 344 9.42 -5.60 -16.20
N ASP A 345 8.97 -4.50 -16.80
CA ASP A 345 7.87 -3.69 -16.25
C ASP A 345 6.47 -4.25 -16.59
N ALA A 346 6.36 -5.42 -17.22
CA ALA A 346 5.08 -6.01 -17.61
C ALA A 346 4.06 -6.17 -16.45
N PRO A 347 4.45 -6.51 -15.20
CA PRO A 347 3.53 -6.49 -14.07
C PRO A 347 2.91 -5.11 -13.80
N GLN A 348 3.75 -4.07 -13.80
CA GLN A 348 3.35 -2.69 -13.51
C GLN A 348 2.50 -2.12 -14.66
N ILE A 349 2.91 -2.38 -15.91
CA ILE A 349 2.13 -2.01 -17.10
C ILE A 349 0.73 -2.63 -17.06
N LEU A 350 0.61 -3.92 -16.72
CA LEU A 350 -0.70 -4.56 -16.58
C LEU A 350 -1.51 -4.00 -15.42
N ALA A 351 -0.88 -3.66 -14.28
CA ALA A 351 -1.55 -2.96 -13.19
C ALA A 351 -2.12 -1.61 -13.65
N THR A 352 -1.34 -0.80 -14.36
CA THR A 352 -1.78 0.52 -14.87
C THR A 352 -2.91 0.37 -15.89
N LEU A 353 -2.85 -0.62 -16.80
CA LEU A 353 -3.92 -0.90 -17.77
C LEU A 353 -5.20 -1.44 -17.10
N ARG A 354 -5.09 -2.19 -15.99
CA ARG A 354 -6.26 -2.58 -15.15
C ARG A 354 -6.87 -1.40 -14.42
N ASN A 355 -6.07 -0.48 -13.86
CA ASN A 355 -6.58 0.73 -13.22
C ASN A 355 -7.39 1.59 -14.20
N VAL A 356 -6.97 1.65 -15.46
CA VAL A 356 -7.71 2.35 -16.52
C VAL A 356 -8.97 1.61 -16.93
N ALA A 357 -8.94 0.29 -17.07
CA ALA A 357 -10.15 -0.51 -17.27
C ALA A 357 -11.17 -0.33 -16.13
N LEU A 358 -10.70 -0.23 -14.87
CA LEU A 358 -11.54 0.13 -13.71
C LEU A 358 -12.11 1.54 -13.83
N THR A 359 -11.28 2.53 -14.14
CA THR A 359 -11.69 3.94 -14.35
C THR A 359 -12.81 4.03 -15.40
N LEU A 360 -12.65 3.36 -16.56
CA LEU A 360 -13.66 3.33 -17.61
C LEU A 360 -14.99 2.71 -17.15
N ILE A 361 -14.95 1.69 -16.29
CA ILE A 361 -16.16 1.08 -15.72
C ILE A 361 -16.81 2.01 -14.70
N HIS A 362 -16.04 2.64 -13.81
CA HIS A 362 -16.60 3.59 -12.84
C HIS A 362 -17.26 4.79 -13.51
N ARG A 363 -16.70 5.27 -14.63
CA ARG A 363 -17.29 6.32 -15.48
C ARG A 363 -18.61 5.94 -16.16
N THR A 364 -19.04 4.66 -16.13
CA THR A 364 -20.41 4.29 -16.52
C THR A 364 -21.40 4.35 -15.35
N GLY A 365 -21.02 4.93 -14.21
CA GLY A 365 -21.87 5.10 -13.03
C GLY A 365 -22.11 3.81 -12.22
N THR A 366 -21.34 2.75 -12.44
CA THR A 366 -21.55 1.44 -11.81
C THR A 366 -20.45 1.05 -10.85
N SER A 367 -20.84 0.55 -9.67
CA SER A 367 -19.96 -0.12 -8.71
C SER A 367 -19.88 -1.64 -8.90
N GLN A 368 -20.71 -2.23 -9.77
CA GLN A 368 -20.81 -3.68 -9.96
C GLN A 368 -19.81 -4.22 -10.99
N ILE A 369 -18.51 -3.99 -10.76
CA ILE A 369 -17.43 -4.23 -11.75
C ILE A 369 -17.52 -5.61 -12.43
N ALA A 370 -17.70 -6.68 -11.66
CA ALA A 370 -17.78 -8.03 -12.21
C ALA A 370 -19.04 -8.28 -13.07
N ALA A 371 -20.15 -7.60 -12.79
CA ALA A 371 -21.37 -7.66 -13.60
C ALA A 371 -21.20 -6.86 -14.90
N THR A 372 -20.68 -5.63 -14.81
CA THR A 372 -20.39 -4.80 -15.98
C THR A 372 -19.44 -5.50 -16.94
N ARG A 373 -18.36 -6.11 -16.46
CA ARG A 373 -17.44 -6.87 -17.32
C ARG A 373 -18.10 -8.07 -18.00
N ARG A 374 -19.07 -8.73 -17.35
CA ARG A 374 -19.86 -9.80 -18.00
C ARG A 374 -20.78 -9.23 -19.09
N ALA A 375 -21.44 -8.10 -18.85
CA ALA A 375 -22.24 -7.42 -19.87
C ALA A 375 -21.37 -6.99 -21.08
N LEU A 376 -20.20 -6.37 -20.83
CA LEU A 376 -19.22 -6.02 -21.86
C LEU A 376 -18.61 -7.25 -22.55
N SER A 377 -18.60 -8.42 -21.92
CA SER A 377 -18.20 -9.68 -22.57
C SER A 377 -19.27 -10.21 -23.53
N HIS A 378 -20.54 -9.90 -23.27
CA HIS A 378 -21.68 -10.26 -24.10
C HIS A 378 -21.87 -9.27 -25.27
N ASP A 379 -21.64 -7.98 -25.03
CA ASP A 379 -21.56 -6.93 -26.05
C ASP A 379 -20.19 -6.22 -26.03
N PRO A 380 -19.20 -6.73 -26.79
CA PRO A 380 -17.87 -6.14 -26.87
C PRO A 380 -17.81 -4.81 -27.64
N ALA A 381 -18.88 -4.41 -28.35
CA ALA A 381 -18.90 -3.11 -29.04
C ALA A 381 -18.94 -1.97 -28.00
N GLN A 382 -19.70 -2.14 -26.91
CA GLN A 382 -19.70 -1.19 -25.79
C GLN A 382 -18.32 -1.07 -25.11
N ALA A 383 -17.52 -2.15 -25.07
CA ALA A 383 -16.18 -2.10 -24.51
C ALA A 383 -15.21 -1.25 -25.36
N LEU A 384 -15.40 -1.26 -26.69
CA LEU A 384 -14.65 -0.40 -27.61
C LEU A 384 -15.17 1.05 -27.56
N ASP A 385 -16.49 1.25 -27.49
CA ASP A 385 -17.09 2.60 -27.38
C ASP A 385 -16.52 3.39 -26.19
N LEU A 386 -16.38 2.77 -25.01
CA LEU A 386 -15.72 3.38 -23.85
C LEU A 386 -14.27 3.86 -24.12
N LEU A 387 -13.59 3.28 -25.12
CA LEU A 387 -12.21 3.64 -25.51
C LEU A 387 -12.15 4.71 -26.62
N PHE A 388 -13.26 4.92 -27.34
CA PHE A 388 -13.38 5.88 -28.44
C PHE A 388 -14.16 7.15 -28.10
N ARG A 389 -14.99 7.16 -27.04
CA ARG A 389 -15.62 8.37 -26.52
C ARG A 389 -14.57 9.45 -26.24
N GLN A 390 -14.77 10.64 -26.81
CA GLN A 390 -14.01 11.84 -26.43
C GLN A 390 -14.54 12.39 -25.10
N ALA A 391 -13.66 12.92 -24.27
CA ALA A 391 -14.06 13.34 -22.92
C ALA A 391 -14.99 14.56 -22.89
N LEU A 392 -14.91 15.44 -23.90
CA LEU A 392 -15.82 16.58 -24.03
C LEU A 392 -17.29 16.20 -24.22
N ASP A 393 -17.60 14.95 -24.59
CA ASP A 393 -19.00 14.50 -24.65
C ASP A 393 -19.56 14.11 -23.27
N GLN A 394 -18.70 13.98 -22.25
CA GLN A 394 -19.09 13.64 -20.87
C GLN A 394 -19.61 14.86 -20.09
N SER A 395 -19.31 16.09 -20.52
CA SER A 395 -19.74 17.33 -19.84
C SER A 395 -21.13 17.86 -20.25
N LYS A 396 -21.74 17.30 -21.30
CA LYS A 396 -23.06 17.75 -21.80
C LYS A 396 -24.25 17.36 -20.91
N HIS A 397 -24.02 16.72 -19.77
CA HIS A 397 -25.05 16.40 -18.77
C HIS A 397 -24.89 17.12 -17.43
N PHE A 398 -23.80 17.89 -17.26
CA PHE A 398 -23.50 18.59 -16.00
C PHE A 398 -22.94 19.99 -16.31
N ASN A 399 -23.82 20.99 -16.40
CA ASN A 399 -23.42 22.39 -16.59
C ASN A 399 -24.50 23.35 -16.07
N VAL A 400 -24.37 23.83 -14.83
CA VAL A 400 -25.06 25.03 -14.34
C VAL A 400 -24.14 25.79 -13.37
N VAL A 401 -23.94 27.10 -13.63
CA VAL A 401 -23.19 28.10 -12.82
C VAL A 401 -21.66 27.90 -12.75
N ARG A 402 -20.77 28.89 -12.89
CA ARG A 402 -20.60 30.16 -13.64
C ARG A 402 -19.53 30.99 -12.89
N HIS A 403 -18.61 31.59 -13.67
CA HIS A 403 -17.79 32.78 -13.36
C HIS A 403 -16.76 32.75 -12.22
N GLU A 404 -15.49 32.88 -12.62
CA GLU A 404 -14.45 33.60 -11.88
C GLU A 404 -14.10 34.91 -12.59
N SER A 405 -13.51 35.87 -11.86
CA SER A 405 -12.96 37.10 -12.43
C SER A 405 -11.68 37.57 -11.70
N ASN A 406 -10.54 37.25 -12.33
CA ASN A 406 -9.39 38.13 -12.60
C ASN A 406 -8.47 38.73 -11.51
N GLN A 407 -7.18 38.77 -11.90
CA GLN A 407 -6.11 39.72 -11.55
C GLN A 407 -5.43 39.65 -10.15
N GLU A 408 -4.13 39.96 -9.96
CA GLU A 408 -2.92 39.97 -10.83
C GLU A 408 -1.66 40.22 -9.96
N GLN A 409 -0.45 40.12 -10.53
CA GLN A 409 0.84 40.74 -10.10
C GLN A 409 1.85 39.96 -9.21
N HIS A 410 3.06 40.53 -9.14
CA HIS A 410 4.42 39.91 -9.12
C HIS A 410 5.35 40.85 -8.28
N PRO A 411 6.71 40.72 -8.17
CA PRO A 411 7.65 39.57 -8.20
C PRO A 411 8.84 39.66 -7.17
N ARG A 412 9.87 38.77 -7.29
CA ARG A 412 11.31 38.91 -6.84
C ARG A 412 11.59 38.91 -5.30
N GLU A 413 12.79 38.59 -4.75
CA GLU A 413 14.13 38.25 -5.30
C GLU A 413 14.99 37.31 -4.40
N LYS A 414 16.11 36.85 -5.01
CA LYS A 414 17.15 35.84 -4.67
C LYS A 414 18.15 36.14 -3.51
N GLY A 415 18.81 35.09 -2.98
CA GLY A 415 20.20 35.12 -2.43
C GLY A 415 20.55 34.12 -1.30
N LYS A 416 21.04 32.90 -1.58
CA LYS A 416 22.44 32.38 -1.35
C LYS A 416 23.13 32.81 -0.04
N GLY A 417 23.35 31.92 0.95
CA GLY A 417 24.56 31.07 1.13
C GLY A 417 25.12 31.22 2.58
N VAL A 418 26.13 30.52 3.14
CA VAL A 418 27.08 29.43 2.76
C VAL A 418 27.42 28.61 4.06
N GLU A 419 28.11 27.46 3.98
CA GLU A 419 28.45 26.52 5.06
C GLU A 419 29.79 26.79 5.80
N HIS A 420 29.96 26.17 7.00
CA HIS A 420 31.13 25.39 7.49
C HIS A 420 30.98 25.15 9.01
N SER A 421 31.58 24.18 9.73
CA SER A 421 32.22 22.87 9.50
C SER A 421 32.64 22.38 10.92
N GLN A 422 32.85 21.08 11.12
CA GLN A 422 33.01 20.46 12.45
C GLN A 422 34.46 20.37 12.94
N GLU A 423 34.65 20.18 14.26
CA GLU A 423 35.80 19.43 14.79
C GLU A 423 35.44 18.68 16.10
N GLN A 424 36.10 17.55 16.36
CA GLN A 424 35.87 16.67 17.51
C GLN A 424 37.21 16.29 18.18
N SER A 425 37.22 16.12 19.51
CA SER A 425 38.33 15.46 20.22
C SER A 425 37.84 14.52 21.34
N ASN A 426 38.66 13.49 21.59
CA ASN A 426 38.29 12.26 22.30
C ASN A 426 39.04 12.13 23.64
N SER A 427 38.43 11.51 24.66
CA SER A 427 39.08 11.32 25.98
C SER A 427 38.37 10.24 26.83
N ASP A 428 39.14 9.23 27.24
CA ASP A 428 38.98 8.27 28.35
C ASP A 428 37.57 7.80 28.78
N GLN A 429 37.27 6.53 28.48
CA GLN A 429 36.00 5.87 28.84
C GLN A 429 36.09 5.08 30.16
N HIS A 430 35.16 5.35 31.09
CA HIS A 430 34.76 4.36 32.11
C HIS A 430 33.84 3.34 31.45
N VAL A 431 34.32 2.12 31.21
CA VAL A 431 33.51 1.07 30.56
C VAL A 431 32.60 0.41 31.60
N LEU A 432 31.29 0.64 31.49
CA LEU A 432 30.27 0.01 32.33
C LEU A 432 30.20 -1.51 32.04
N GLU A 433 30.84 -2.33 32.88
CA GLU A 433 30.77 -3.78 32.77
C GLU A 433 29.35 -4.31 33.05
N LEU A 434 28.80 -5.05 32.08
CA LEU A 434 27.47 -5.64 32.17
C LEU A 434 27.56 -7.16 32.03
N ASN A 435 27.18 -7.88 33.09
CA ASN A 435 27.09 -9.35 33.07
C ASN A 435 25.83 -9.88 32.35
N HIS A 436 24.83 -9.02 32.12
CA HIS A 436 23.48 -9.38 31.67
C HIS A 436 23.32 -9.66 30.15
N PRO A 437 24.13 -9.10 29.22
CA PRO A 437 24.04 -9.43 27.78
C PRO A 437 24.23 -10.92 27.47
N LYS A 438 24.93 -11.66 28.34
CA LYS A 438 25.13 -13.11 28.18
C LYS A 438 23.81 -13.89 28.32
N LYS A 439 22.91 -13.50 29.24
CA LYS A 439 21.64 -14.21 29.48
C LYS A 439 20.67 -14.11 28.31
N ILE A 440 20.48 -12.93 27.72
CA ILE A 440 19.62 -12.76 26.53
C ILE A 440 20.24 -13.44 25.31
N LYS A 441 21.56 -13.36 25.11
CA LYS A 441 22.23 -14.06 24.00
C LYS A 441 22.12 -15.58 24.13
N GLN A 442 22.19 -16.11 25.36
CA GLN A 442 21.93 -17.52 25.63
C GLN A 442 20.47 -17.89 25.33
N ALA A 443 19.48 -17.15 25.83
CA ALA A 443 18.07 -17.43 25.56
C ALA A 443 17.71 -17.37 24.06
N ILE A 444 18.29 -16.42 23.31
CA ILE A 444 18.14 -16.34 21.84
C ILE A 444 18.76 -17.58 21.18
N ASN A 445 19.98 -17.96 21.55
CA ASN A 445 20.66 -19.14 21.02
C ASN A 445 19.89 -20.45 21.35
N ASP A 446 19.31 -20.55 22.54
CA ASP A 446 18.48 -21.68 22.97
C ASP A 446 17.15 -21.73 22.18
N PHE A 447 16.60 -20.58 21.76
CA PHE A 447 15.43 -20.54 20.88
C PHE A 447 15.79 -20.86 19.42
N GLU A 448 16.91 -20.33 18.89
CA GLU A 448 17.42 -20.70 17.56
C GLU A 448 17.72 -22.20 17.48
N THR A 449 18.34 -22.77 18.51
CA THR A 449 18.60 -24.22 18.63
C THR A 449 17.29 -25.01 18.70
N ARG A 450 16.22 -24.50 19.30
CA ARG A 450 14.88 -25.14 19.28
C ARG A 450 14.19 -25.05 17.93
N LEU A 451 14.42 -23.98 17.16
CA LEU A 451 13.94 -23.82 15.78
C LEU A 451 14.68 -24.76 14.81
N ASP A 452 15.97 -25.04 15.03
CA ASP A 452 16.77 -25.97 14.21
C ASP A 452 16.73 -27.44 14.71
N GLY A 453 16.43 -27.65 16.00
CA GLY A 453 16.61 -28.91 16.72
C GLY A 453 15.54 -30.00 16.54
N GLY A 454 14.46 -29.72 15.79
CA GLY A 454 13.56 -30.75 15.26
C GLY A 454 12.20 -30.92 15.97
N SER A 455 11.23 -30.10 15.59
CA SER A 455 9.78 -30.35 15.82
C SER A 455 8.99 -30.59 14.52
N LEU A 456 9.67 -30.52 13.36
CA LEU A 456 9.04 -30.41 12.03
C LEU A 456 9.61 -31.35 10.95
N ARG A 457 10.53 -32.27 11.28
CA ARG A 457 10.94 -33.34 10.33
C ARG A 457 9.74 -34.18 9.91
N ASP A 458 8.79 -34.43 10.82
CA ASP A 458 7.56 -35.18 10.53
C ASP A 458 6.50 -34.36 9.76
N ILE A 459 6.61 -33.02 9.75
CA ILE A 459 5.62 -32.13 9.13
C ILE A 459 5.92 -31.88 7.65
N ALA A 460 7.19 -31.99 7.23
CA ALA A 460 7.65 -32.12 5.84
C ALA A 460 6.80 -31.36 4.79
N SER A 461 6.46 -30.10 5.08
CA SER A 461 5.64 -29.26 4.21
C SER A 461 6.21 -27.87 4.15
N TYR A 462 6.17 -27.28 2.96
CA TYR A 462 6.64 -25.93 2.65
C TYR A 462 6.11 -24.84 3.60
N ARG A 463 4.95 -25.08 4.24
CA ARG A 463 4.33 -24.16 5.21
C ARG A 463 5.08 -24.12 6.56
N GLY A 464 5.61 -25.25 7.05
CA GLY A 464 6.37 -25.30 8.30
C GLY A 464 7.69 -24.53 8.19
N ALA A 465 8.51 -24.87 7.19
CA ALA A 465 9.77 -24.17 6.93
C ALA A 465 9.60 -22.66 6.68
N LYS A 466 8.45 -22.24 6.09
CA LYS A 466 8.11 -20.83 5.94
C LYS A 466 7.78 -20.15 7.28
N LEU A 467 7.12 -20.86 8.20
CA LEU A 467 6.81 -20.36 9.55
C LEU A 467 8.10 -20.14 10.35
N ASP A 468 9.01 -21.13 10.38
CA ASP A 468 10.27 -20.99 11.12
C ASP A 468 11.13 -19.85 10.56
N LYS A 469 11.21 -19.72 9.22
CA LYS A 469 11.91 -18.60 8.58
C LYS A 469 11.32 -17.23 8.98
N GLN A 470 9.99 -17.15 9.19
CA GLN A 470 9.34 -15.93 9.67
C GLN A 470 9.72 -15.63 11.13
N TYR A 471 9.71 -16.63 12.02
CA TYR A 471 10.04 -16.44 13.43
C TYR A 471 11.54 -16.19 13.67
N LYS A 472 12.45 -16.83 12.90
CA LYS A 472 13.88 -16.44 12.87
C LYS A 472 14.09 -14.99 12.44
N GLY A 473 13.29 -14.48 11.50
CA GLY A 473 13.30 -13.07 11.11
C GLY A 473 12.95 -12.14 12.28
N LYS A 474 11.82 -12.40 12.96
CA LYS A 474 11.40 -11.65 14.16
C LYS A 474 12.44 -11.71 15.29
N LEU A 475 13.07 -12.87 15.50
CA LEU A 475 14.09 -13.06 16.53
C LEU A 475 15.36 -12.25 16.24
N SER A 476 15.82 -12.24 14.98
CA SER A 476 16.94 -11.41 14.53
C SER A 476 16.68 -9.91 14.71
N GLU A 477 15.45 -9.45 14.44
CA GLU A 477 15.04 -8.06 14.63
C GLU A 477 15.01 -7.67 16.13
N LEU A 478 14.42 -8.52 16.98
CA LEU A 478 14.37 -8.30 18.42
C LEU A 478 15.78 -8.27 19.05
N SER A 479 16.67 -9.16 18.60
CA SER A 479 18.08 -9.20 19.00
C SER A 479 18.83 -7.92 18.62
N LYS A 480 18.71 -7.47 17.35
CA LYS A 480 19.29 -6.21 16.88
C LYS A 480 18.79 -5.00 17.66
N ARG A 481 17.50 -4.97 18.00
CA ARG A 481 16.92 -3.86 18.77
C ARG A 481 17.43 -3.82 20.21
N TYR A 482 17.55 -4.97 20.87
CA TYR A 482 18.16 -5.06 22.20
C TYR A 482 19.63 -4.60 22.20
N ASP A 483 20.43 -5.03 21.23
CA ASP A 483 21.82 -4.58 21.08
C ASP A 483 21.92 -3.06 20.79
N GLN A 484 20.98 -2.50 20.02
CA GLN A 484 20.91 -1.05 19.74
C GLN A 484 20.53 -0.24 20.98
N ASP A 485 19.45 -0.60 21.67
CA ASP A 485 18.97 0.09 22.86
C ASP A 485 20.04 0.02 23.99
N THR A 486 20.70 -1.12 24.16
CA THR A 486 21.80 -1.30 25.14
C THR A 486 23.02 -0.44 24.81
N LYS A 487 23.38 -0.30 23.52
CA LYS A 487 24.44 0.61 23.08
C LYS A 487 24.09 2.08 23.34
N GLN A 488 22.82 2.46 23.15
CA GLN A 488 22.37 3.83 23.43
C GLN A 488 22.46 4.16 24.92
N ILE A 489 22.06 3.24 25.81
CA ILE A 489 22.15 3.44 27.26
C ILE A 489 23.62 3.60 27.69
N ARG A 490 24.54 2.80 27.14
CA ARG A 490 25.99 2.95 27.36
C ARG A 490 26.53 4.29 26.88
N SER A 491 26.22 4.69 25.63
CA SER A 491 26.67 5.99 25.11
C SER A 491 26.13 7.17 25.94
N ASN A 492 24.88 7.09 26.41
CA ASN A 492 24.31 8.10 27.30
C ASN A 492 25.02 8.16 28.66
N TYR A 493 25.48 7.02 29.19
CA TYR A 493 26.27 6.94 30.42
C TYR A 493 27.68 7.55 30.24
N ASP A 494 28.41 7.13 29.20
CA ASP A 494 29.75 7.64 28.87
C ASP A 494 29.74 9.17 28.69
N ASN A 495 28.75 9.70 27.97
CA ASN A 495 28.55 11.14 27.77
C ASN A 495 28.29 11.87 29.10
N HIS A 496 27.51 11.27 30.00
CA HIS A 496 27.20 11.86 31.30
C HIS A 496 28.43 11.86 32.23
N ILE A 497 29.26 10.81 32.22
CA ILE A 497 30.56 10.82 32.91
C ILE A 497 31.48 11.91 32.38
N LYS A 498 31.60 12.05 31.05
CA LYS A 498 32.46 13.07 30.43
C LYS A 498 32.03 14.48 30.84
N LEU A 499 30.72 14.74 30.93
CA LEU A 499 30.17 16.00 31.43
C LEU A 499 30.48 16.22 32.92
N MET A 500 30.25 15.21 33.76
CA MET A 500 30.46 15.28 35.22
C MET A 500 31.92 15.54 35.58
N LYS A 501 32.86 14.86 34.92
CA LYS A 501 34.31 15.08 35.11
C LYS A 501 34.77 16.48 34.66
N GLY A 502 34.05 17.13 33.73
CA GLY A 502 34.35 18.49 33.28
C GLY A 502 33.82 19.59 34.21
N LEU A 503 32.77 19.32 34.99
CA LEU A 503 32.07 20.34 35.79
C LEU A 503 32.57 20.48 37.24
N TYR A 504 33.16 19.44 37.82
CA TYR A 504 33.49 19.38 39.24
C TYR A 504 34.99 19.19 39.48
N LYS A 505 35.60 20.04 40.32
CA LYS A 505 37.04 20.05 40.62
C LYS A 505 37.45 19.22 41.85
N ASN A 506 36.50 18.70 42.63
CA ASN A 506 36.77 17.98 43.87
C ASN A 506 36.47 16.48 43.70
N THR A 507 37.48 15.63 43.85
CA THR A 507 37.46 14.23 43.39
C THR A 507 36.39 13.38 44.10
N SER A 508 36.28 13.51 45.43
CA SER A 508 35.37 12.68 46.23
C SER A 508 33.89 12.95 46.00
N GLU A 509 33.52 14.19 45.64
CA GLU A 509 32.13 14.55 45.32
C GLU A 509 31.73 14.05 43.92
N VAL A 510 32.70 13.87 43.02
CA VAL A 510 32.49 13.29 41.69
C VAL A 510 32.29 11.78 41.78
N GLU A 511 33.12 11.09 42.55
CA GLU A 511 33.06 9.64 42.75
C GLU A 511 31.68 9.22 43.30
N GLY A 512 31.21 9.84 44.39
CA GLY A 512 29.89 9.53 44.97
C GLY A 512 28.69 9.84 44.04
N LYS A 513 28.84 10.72 43.04
CA LYS A 513 27.80 10.96 42.03
C LYS A 513 27.87 9.97 40.88
N ILE A 514 29.07 9.50 40.51
CA ILE A 514 29.26 8.43 39.52
C ILE A 514 28.66 7.12 40.04
N ASP A 515 28.89 6.74 41.31
CA ASP A 515 28.35 5.51 41.90
C ASP A 515 26.80 5.49 41.92
N ASN A 516 26.18 6.63 42.22
CA ASN A 516 24.72 6.78 42.15
C ASN A 516 24.21 6.64 40.71
N LEU A 517 24.90 7.24 39.73
CA LEU A 517 24.56 7.14 38.31
C LEU A 517 24.73 5.70 37.78
N GLU A 518 25.79 4.99 38.17
CA GLU A 518 25.98 3.58 37.87
C GLU A 518 24.81 2.73 38.40
N THR A 519 24.43 2.96 39.66
CA THR A 519 23.34 2.24 40.31
C THR A 519 22.00 2.49 39.59
N GLN A 520 21.74 3.74 39.19
CA GLN A 520 20.56 4.10 38.40
C GLN A 520 20.57 3.42 37.01
N LYS A 521 21.71 3.42 36.31
CA LYS A 521 21.83 2.85 34.95
C LYS A 521 21.81 1.32 34.94
N LYS A 522 22.37 0.66 35.95
CA LYS A 522 22.22 -0.80 36.15
C LYS A 522 20.74 -1.17 36.30
N LYS A 523 19.99 -0.44 37.15
CA LYS A 523 18.54 -0.64 37.33
C LYS A 523 17.72 -0.39 36.06
N GLU A 524 18.06 0.62 35.27
CA GLU A 524 17.43 0.90 33.97
C GLU A 524 17.66 -0.27 32.99
N ILE A 525 18.89 -0.78 32.90
CA ILE A 525 19.25 -1.92 32.04
C ILE A 525 18.54 -3.21 32.48
N ASP A 526 18.35 -3.44 33.78
CA ASP A 526 17.58 -4.59 34.29
C ASP A 526 16.10 -4.52 33.91
N GLN A 527 15.49 -3.33 33.96
CA GLN A 527 14.11 -3.09 33.51
C GLN A 527 13.97 -3.34 32.00
N TYR A 528 14.91 -2.85 31.18
CA TYR A 528 14.93 -3.15 29.75
C TYR A 528 15.16 -4.64 29.46
N THR A 529 16.07 -5.29 30.18
CA THR A 529 16.37 -6.72 30.05
C THR A 529 15.12 -7.55 30.33
N SER A 530 14.44 -7.30 31.46
CA SER A 530 13.18 -7.97 31.81
C SER A 530 12.08 -7.77 30.76
N LYS A 531 11.96 -6.55 30.21
CA LYS A 531 11.01 -6.22 29.14
C LYS A 531 11.29 -6.99 27.83
N TYR A 532 12.56 -7.21 27.48
CA TYR A 532 12.94 -7.97 26.29
C TYR A 532 12.85 -9.49 26.49
N VAL A 533 13.12 -10.01 27.70
CA VAL A 533 12.86 -11.43 28.05
C VAL A 533 11.37 -11.75 27.91
N LYS A 534 10.48 -10.92 28.46
CA LYS A 534 9.03 -11.13 28.31
C LYS A 534 8.57 -11.17 26.85
N LYS A 535 9.12 -10.29 26.00
CA LYS A 535 8.85 -10.30 24.55
C LYS A 535 9.34 -11.58 23.84
N LEU A 536 10.42 -12.21 24.33
CA LEU A 536 10.88 -13.51 23.82
C LEU A 536 9.91 -14.62 24.23
N GLU A 537 9.49 -14.65 25.51
CA GLU A 537 8.51 -15.61 26.03
C GLU A 537 7.16 -15.54 25.27
N ASP A 538 6.64 -14.33 25.06
CA ASP A 538 5.43 -14.08 24.26
C ASP A 538 5.58 -14.59 22.81
N LEU A 539 6.77 -14.42 22.22
CA LEU A 539 7.08 -14.85 20.84
C LEU A 539 7.21 -16.37 20.71
N GLU A 540 7.80 -17.04 21.71
CA GLU A 540 7.86 -18.50 21.79
C GLU A 540 6.46 -19.12 21.95
N ALA A 541 5.64 -18.54 22.84
CA ALA A 541 4.25 -18.96 23.02
C ALA A 541 3.42 -18.80 21.73
N GLN A 542 3.67 -17.73 20.97
CA GLN A 542 3.02 -17.51 19.66
C GLN A 542 3.45 -18.56 18.63
N HIS A 543 4.75 -18.84 18.50
CA HIS A 543 5.26 -19.87 17.58
C HIS A 543 4.67 -21.24 17.87
N LYS A 544 4.65 -21.66 19.14
CA LYS A 544 4.05 -22.94 19.58
C LYS A 544 2.58 -23.07 19.15
N ASN A 545 1.77 -22.04 19.42
CA ASN A 545 0.35 -22.01 19.06
C ASN A 545 0.14 -22.09 17.53
N ASP A 546 0.98 -21.41 16.74
CA ASP A 546 0.89 -21.47 15.27
C ASP A 546 1.35 -22.83 14.70
N VAL A 547 2.33 -23.49 15.32
CA VAL A 547 2.73 -24.88 14.99
C VAL A 547 1.59 -25.86 15.29
N ASP A 548 0.93 -25.73 16.45
CA ASP A 548 -0.19 -26.60 16.82
C ASP A 548 -1.41 -26.43 15.89
N LYS A 549 -1.70 -25.20 15.43
CA LYS A 549 -2.71 -24.95 14.38
C LYS A 549 -2.35 -25.64 13.06
N LEU A 550 -1.08 -25.63 12.65
CA LEU A 550 -0.64 -26.31 11.42
C LEU A 550 -0.76 -27.85 11.54
N ARG A 551 -0.51 -28.41 12.74
CA ARG A 551 -0.74 -29.83 13.03
C ARG A 551 -2.22 -30.20 12.86
N GLN A 552 -3.12 -29.48 13.56
CA GLN A 552 -4.56 -29.67 13.45
C GLN A 552 -5.09 -29.48 12.02
N GLN A 553 -4.56 -28.52 11.26
CA GLN A 553 -4.95 -28.33 9.86
C GLN A 553 -4.57 -29.54 9.00
N ARG A 554 -3.36 -30.09 9.18
CA ARG A 554 -2.87 -31.27 8.43
C ARG A 554 -3.72 -32.50 8.72
N GLU A 555 -4.08 -32.73 9.98
CA GLU A 555 -4.96 -33.84 10.40
C GLU A 555 -6.34 -33.74 9.75
N ARG A 556 -6.96 -32.54 9.73
CA ARG A 556 -8.23 -32.32 9.04
C ARG A 556 -8.13 -32.57 7.53
N THR A 557 -7.13 -32.00 6.87
CA THR A 557 -6.93 -32.23 5.43
C THR A 557 -6.66 -33.70 5.09
N ARG A 558 -6.00 -34.44 5.98
CA ARG A 558 -5.83 -35.89 5.84
C ARG A 558 -7.17 -36.63 5.94
N ALA A 559 -7.97 -36.35 6.97
CA ALA A 559 -9.28 -36.98 7.16
C ALA A 559 -10.24 -36.69 5.99
N GLU A 560 -10.32 -35.43 5.53
CA GLU A 560 -11.11 -35.04 4.34
C GLU A 560 -10.66 -35.77 3.07
N ALA A 561 -9.36 -36.09 2.94
CA ALA A 561 -8.81 -36.78 1.78
C ALA A 561 -9.05 -38.31 1.86
N GLU A 562 -8.96 -38.92 3.05
CA GLU A 562 -9.33 -40.32 3.31
C GLU A 562 -10.84 -40.55 3.07
N GLU A 563 -11.70 -39.62 3.49
CA GLU A 563 -13.15 -39.65 3.21
C GLU A 563 -13.43 -39.58 1.69
N ARG A 564 -12.81 -38.64 0.97
CA ARG A 564 -12.95 -38.51 -0.49
C ARG A 564 -12.46 -39.74 -1.23
N ALA A 565 -11.32 -40.31 -0.83
CA ALA A 565 -10.79 -41.55 -1.41
C ALA A 565 -11.80 -42.70 -1.22
N THR A 566 -12.39 -42.82 -0.03
CA THR A 566 -13.43 -43.83 0.27
C THR A 566 -14.66 -43.68 -0.63
N VAL A 567 -15.15 -42.45 -0.82
CA VAL A 567 -16.29 -42.16 -1.72
C VAL A 567 -15.96 -42.47 -3.19
N ILE A 568 -14.75 -42.15 -3.65
CA ILE A 568 -14.29 -42.44 -5.02
C ILE A 568 -14.19 -43.96 -5.23
N ILE A 569 -13.55 -44.69 -4.31
CA ILE A 569 -13.41 -46.16 -4.37
C ILE A 569 -14.80 -46.82 -4.40
N LYS A 570 -15.75 -46.36 -3.58
CA LYS A 570 -17.13 -46.87 -3.59
C LYS A 570 -17.80 -46.69 -4.94
N ARG A 571 -17.79 -45.47 -5.50
CA ARG A 571 -18.36 -45.18 -6.83
C ARG A 571 -17.69 -45.98 -7.95
N TYR A 572 -16.39 -46.24 -7.84
CA TYR A 572 -15.66 -47.03 -8.85
C TYR A 572 -16.03 -48.52 -8.79
N LYS A 573 -16.19 -49.09 -7.59
CA LYS A 573 -16.71 -50.46 -7.39
C LYS A 573 -18.16 -50.60 -7.90
N GLU A 574 -19.00 -49.59 -7.69
CA GLU A 574 -20.38 -49.55 -8.21
C GLU A 574 -20.44 -49.49 -9.75
N ALA A 575 -19.47 -48.84 -10.41
CA ALA A 575 -19.43 -48.67 -11.86
C ALA A 575 -18.71 -49.81 -12.61
N ARG A 576 -17.89 -50.62 -11.93
CA ARG A 576 -17.07 -51.72 -12.49
C ARG A 576 -16.97 -52.90 -11.49
N PRO A 577 -18.06 -53.68 -11.28
CA PRO A 577 -18.07 -54.80 -10.33
C PRO A 577 -17.14 -55.96 -10.75
N ASP A 578 -16.73 -55.98 -12.01
CA ASP A 578 -15.86 -56.93 -12.69
C ASP A 578 -14.36 -56.76 -12.38
N ILE A 579 -13.95 -55.70 -11.67
CA ILE A 579 -12.54 -55.41 -11.35
C ILE A 579 -12.25 -55.63 -9.86
N LEU A 580 -11.38 -56.59 -9.55
CA LEU A 580 -10.85 -56.83 -8.21
C LEU A 580 -9.89 -55.69 -7.78
N ILE A 581 -10.42 -54.70 -7.07
CA ILE A 581 -9.61 -53.68 -6.39
C ILE A 581 -9.08 -54.27 -5.07
N PHE A 582 -7.80 -54.65 -5.06
CA PHE A 582 -7.06 -54.97 -3.84
C PHE A 582 -7.09 -53.78 -2.87
N GLU A 583 -7.21 -54.04 -1.56
CA GLU A 583 -7.12 -52.99 -0.53
C GLU A 583 -5.68 -52.48 -0.43
N VAL A 584 -5.39 -51.41 -1.17
CA VAL A 584 -4.14 -50.67 -1.03
C VAL A 584 -4.17 -49.92 0.30
N GLN A 585 -3.41 -50.40 1.29
CA GLN A 585 -3.15 -49.62 2.50
C GLN A 585 -2.41 -48.33 2.12
N PHE A 586 -3.08 -47.19 2.30
CA PHE A 586 -2.50 -45.88 2.00
C PHE A 586 -1.39 -45.53 3.00
N THR A 587 -0.14 -45.63 2.55
CA THR A 587 1.00 -45.07 3.26
C THR A 587 1.28 -43.63 2.76
N PRO A 588 1.93 -42.76 3.55
CA PRO A 588 2.10 -41.34 3.18
C PRO A 588 2.80 -41.09 1.83
N ALA A 589 3.58 -42.05 1.34
CA ALA A 589 4.29 -41.95 0.07
C ALA A 589 3.40 -42.12 -1.17
N THR A 590 2.32 -42.92 -1.11
CA THR A 590 1.47 -43.21 -2.28
C THR A 590 0.50 -42.07 -2.62
N PHE A 591 0.32 -41.10 -1.73
CA PHE A 591 -0.67 -40.03 -1.88
C PHE A 591 -0.31 -38.96 -2.92
N SER A 592 0.98 -38.79 -3.22
CA SER A 592 1.46 -37.72 -4.13
C SER A 592 1.26 -38.00 -5.62
N LEU A 593 0.91 -39.23 -6.00
CA LEU A 593 0.83 -39.70 -7.39
C LEU A 593 -0.59 -39.78 -7.96
N LEU A 594 -1.62 -39.53 -7.14
CA LEU A 594 -3.05 -39.67 -7.49
C LEU A 594 -3.78 -38.32 -7.65
N LEU A 595 -3.03 -37.22 -7.75
CA LEU A 595 -3.52 -35.83 -7.89
C LEU A 595 -3.00 -35.13 -9.16
N LEU A 596 -2.43 -35.91 -10.10
CA LEU A 596 -2.17 -35.57 -11.49
C LEU A 596 -3.12 -36.38 -12.38
#